data_AF-A0A7J8MY27-F1
#
_entry.id   AF-A0A7J8MY27-F1
#
_cell.length_a   1.000
_cell.length_b   1.000
_cell.length_c   1.000
_cell.angle_alpha   90.00
_cell.angle_beta   90.00
_cell.angle_gamma   90.00
#
_symmetry.space_group_name_H-M   'P 1'
#
loop_
_entity.id
_entity.type
_entity.pdbx_description
1 polymer ?
#
loop_
_entity_poly.entity_id
_entity_poly.type
_entity_poly.pdbx_seq_one_letter_code
_entity_poly.pdbx_strand_id
1 'polypeptide(L)'
;MIPAMDLHLLRSPPGVRFFHLHPSPAPLRRRFVTVSSILPFAKEKAKYHIELEAAVELVERACSLCIDVQRSLLSDGRILEKNDQTPVTVADFGVQALVSLELGKLFPSIPLVAEEDSGFLQSQNLVDLVVSAVSDKTSFHEESFSHADVLEAIDRGERTEFGTKPATYWVKPIQST
;
A
#
# COMPACT_ATOMS: atom_id res chain seq x y z
N MET A 1 15.52 -83.00 -12.71
CA MET A 1 15.50 -82.13 -13.90
C MET A 1 14.48 -82.73 -14.86
N ILE A 2 13.21 -82.32 -14.72
CA ILE A 2 12.01 -82.82 -15.43
C ILE A 2 11.15 -81.59 -15.78
N PRO A 3 10.56 -81.51 -16.99
CA PRO A 3 9.87 -80.32 -17.51
C PRO A 3 8.32 -80.39 -17.45
N ALA A 4 7.72 -79.26 -17.85
CA ALA A 4 6.36 -79.02 -18.37
C ALA A 4 5.16 -78.92 -17.38
N MET A 5 4.41 -77.80 -17.45
CA MET A 5 3.08 -77.71 -18.11
C MET A 5 2.48 -76.30 -17.92
N ASP A 6 1.76 -75.87 -18.96
CA ASP A 6 1.04 -74.61 -19.17
C ASP A 6 -0.33 -74.60 -18.44
N LEU A 7 -0.80 -73.43 -17.97
CA LEU A 7 -2.24 -73.20 -17.78
C LEU A 7 -2.60 -71.69 -17.66
N HIS A 8 -3.10 -71.16 -18.77
CA HIS A 8 -4.28 -70.29 -18.92
C HIS A 8 -4.67 -69.24 -17.85
N LEU A 9 -4.82 -68.00 -18.35
CA LEU A 9 -5.95 -67.07 -18.17
C LEU A 9 -6.70 -67.10 -16.83
N LEU A 10 -6.62 -66.01 -16.04
CA LEU A 10 -7.83 -65.37 -15.49
C LEU A 10 -7.55 -63.93 -14.97
N ARG A 11 -7.96 -62.95 -15.79
CA ARG A 11 -8.64 -61.69 -15.46
C ARG A 11 -8.72 -61.30 -13.96
N SER A 12 -8.05 -60.20 -13.57
CA SER A 12 -8.33 -59.44 -12.33
C SER A 12 -9.26 -58.23 -12.61
N PRO A 13 -10.13 -57.82 -11.66
CA PRO A 13 -11.17 -56.80 -11.82
C PRO A 13 -10.63 -55.36 -11.54
N PRO A 14 -11.44 -54.30 -11.77
CA PRO A 14 -10.93 -52.99 -12.15
C PRO A 14 -10.65 -52.04 -10.97
N GLY A 15 -9.57 -51.27 -11.13
CA GLY A 15 -9.56 -49.81 -10.99
C GLY A 15 -10.05 -49.17 -9.70
N VAL A 16 -9.13 -48.93 -8.76
CA VAL A 16 -9.21 -47.75 -7.88
C VAL A 16 -8.44 -46.62 -8.55
N ARG A 17 -9.16 -45.69 -9.18
CA ARG A 17 -8.58 -44.43 -9.66
C ARG A 17 -8.45 -43.51 -8.46
N PHE A 18 -7.22 -43.22 -8.04
CA PHE A 18 -6.94 -42.06 -7.20
C PHE A 18 -7.22 -40.80 -8.02
N PHE A 19 -8.29 -40.09 -7.69
CA PHE A 19 -8.47 -38.73 -8.17
C PHE A 19 -7.49 -37.84 -7.42
N HIS A 20 -6.37 -37.47 -8.06
CA HIS A 20 -5.65 -36.26 -7.69
C HIS A 20 -6.53 -35.06 -8.04
N LEU A 21 -7.34 -34.63 -7.08
CA LEU A 21 -7.96 -33.31 -7.11
C LEU A 21 -6.85 -32.30 -6.84
N HIS A 22 -6.28 -31.75 -7.91
CA HIS A 22 -5.52 -30.52 -7.85
C HIS A 22 -6.42 -29.43 -7.24
N PRO A 23 -6.00 -28.72 -6.18
CA PRO A 23 -6.70 -27.52 -5.76
C PRO A 23 -6.51 -26.47 -6.86
N SER A 24 -7.58 -26.18 -7.59
CA SER A 24 -7.64 -25.02 -8.47
C SER A 24 -7.48 -23.76 -7.60
N PRO A 25 -6.59 -22.80 -7.93
CA PRO A 25 -6.51 -21.56 -7.20
C PRO A 25 -7.81 -20.78 -7.43
N ALA A 26 -8.58 -20.58 -6.37
CA ALA A 26 -9.77 -19.74 -6.41
C ALA A 26 -9.35 -18.30 -6.75
N PRO A 27 -10.12 -17.55 -7.55
CA PRO A 27 -9.83 -16.16 -7.80
C PRO A 27 -9.94 -15.40 -6.47
N LEU A 28 -8.88 -14.65 -6.13
CA LEU A 28 -8.84 -13.76 -4.98
C LEU A 28 -9.96 -12.71 -5.14
N ARG A 29 -11.08 -12.96 -4.46
CA ARG A 29 -12.19 -12.02 -4.37
C ARG A 29 -11.67 -10.79 -3.62
N ARG A 30 -11.35 -9.73 -4.36
CA ARG A 30 -11.05 -8.39 -3.82
C ARG A 30 -12.21 -8.02 -2.89
N ARG A 31 -12.00 -8.17 -1.58
CA ARG A 31 -12.95 -7.70 -0.58
C ARG A 31 -12.84 -6.18 -0.60
N PHE A 32 -13.68 -5.55 -1.39
CA PHE A 32 -14.00 -4.14 -1.18
C PHE A 32 -14.66 -4.07 0.20
N VAL A 33 -13.89 -3.68 1.21
CA VAL A 33 -14.48 -3.20 2.46
C VAL A 33 -15.05 -1.85 2.10
N THR A 34 -16.37 -1.77 1.90
CA THR A 34 -17.03 -0.47 1.83
C THR A 34 -16.95 0.11 3.24
N VAL A 35 -15.95 0.95 3.49
CA VAL A 35 -15.91 1.79 4.68
C VAL A 35 -16.99 2.84 4.46
N SER A 36 -18.23 2.52 4.87
CA SER A 36 -19.28 3.53 4.92
C SER A 36 -18.97 4.45 6.09
N SER A 37 -18.36 5.59 5.80
CA SER A 37 -18.18 6.68 6.75
C SER A 37 -19.56 7.31 7.03
N ILE A 38 -20.37 6.65 7.85
CA ILE A 38 -21.60 7.25 8.36
C ILE A 38 -21.17 8.33 9.35
N LEU A 39 -21.13 9.57 8.87
CA LEU A 39 -20.87 10.72 9.73
C LEU A 39 -22.00 10.80 10.77
N PRO A 40 -21.70 11.09 12.06
CA PRO A 40 -22.73 11.24 13.09
C PRO A 40 -23.61 12.50 12.89
N PHE A 41 -23.48 13.17 11.74
CA PHE A 41 -24.19 14.37 11.36
C PHE A 41 -24.48 14.33 9.86
N ALA A 42 -25.56 15.01 9.44
CA ALA A 42 -25.90 15.14 8.02
C ALA A 42 -24.76 15.83 7.25
N LYS A 43 -24.41 15.28 6.08
CA LYS A 43 -23.32 15.76 5.20
C LYS A 43 -23.41 17.27 4.92
N GLU A 44 -24.63 17.78 4.78
CA GLU A 44 -24.97 19.18 4.52
C GLU A 44 -24.63 20.16 5.67
N LYS A 45 -24.47 19.65 6.90
CA LYS A 45 -24.19 20.47 8.11
C LYS A 45 -22.75 20.40 8.58
N ALA A 46 -21.91 19.58 7.96
CA ALA A 46 -20.52 19.45 8.37
C ALA A 46 -19.64 20.48 7.67
N LYS A 47 -19.02 21.34 8.49
CA LYS A 47 -18.13 22.42 8.03
C LYS A 47 -16.97 21.93 7.13
N TYR A 48 -16.52 20.69 7.31
CA TYR A 48 -15.37 20.11 6.63
C TYR A 48 -15.71 18.80 5.87
N HIS A 49 -16.91 18.71 5.28
CA HIS A 49 -17.34 17.45 4.66
C HIS A 49 -16.50 17.07 3.43
N ILE A 50 -16.06 18.05 2.62
CA ILE A 50 -15.24 17.80 1.42
C ILE A 50 -13.84 17.33 1.84
N GLU A 51 -13.25 18.00 2.83
CA GLU A 51 -11.98 17.63 3.44
C GLU A 51 -12.03 16.21 4.01
N LEU A 52 -13.14 15.87 4.68
CA LEU A 52 -13.31 14.54 5.26
C LEU A 52 -13.46 13.44 4.20
N GLU A 53 -14.21 13.68 3.12
CA GLU A 53 -14.31 12.73 2.01
C GLU A 53 -12.95 12.49 1.36
N ALA A 54 -12.21 13.56 1.06
CA ALA A 54 -10.86 13.45 0.52
C ALA A 54 -9.92 12.71 1.48
N ALA A 55 -10.00 12.98 2.79
CA ALA A 55 -9.17 12.32 3.79
C ALA A 55 -9.46 10.81 3.88
N VAL A 56 -10.73 10.39 3.82
CA VAL A 56 -11.10 8.97 3.83
C VAL A 56 -10.54 8.25 2.61
N GLU A 57 -10.77 8.80 1.41
CA GLU A 57 -10.24 8.22 0.17
C GLU A 57 -8.71 8.14 0.17
N LEU A 58 -8.05 9.15 0.74
CA LEU A 58 -6.60 9.20 0.84
C LEU A 58 -6.05 8.17 1.83
N VAL A 59 -6.69 7.99 2.98
CA VAL A 59 -6.33 6.96 3.97
C VAL A 59 -6.49 5.56 3.39
N GLU A 60 -7.54 5.31 2.62
CA GLU A 60 -7.71 4.01 1.94
C GLU A 60 -6.55 3.71 0.98
N ARG A 61 -6.12 4.71 0.21
CA ARG A 61 -5.00 4.59 -0.73
C ARG A 61 -3.66 4.43 -0.02
N ALA A 62 -3.44 5.19 1.05
CA ALA A 62 -2.26 5.05 1.93
C ALA A 62 -2.17 3.65 2.55
N CYS A 63 -3.28 3.11 3.06
CA CYS A 63 -3.33 1.73 3.56
C CYS A 63 -2.99 0.72 2.46
N SER A 64 -3.52 0.91 1.24
CA SER A 64 -3.15 0.05 0.11
C SER A 64 -1.66 0.14 -0.24
N LEU A 65 -1.06 1.33 -0.18
CA LEU A 65 0.36 1.54 -0.41
C LEU A 65 1.19 0.73 0.60
N CYS A 66 0.90 0.86 1.90
CA CYS A 66 1.62 0.14 2.95
C CYS A 66 1.55 -1.38 2.75
N ILE A 67 0.37 -1.90 2.40
CA ILE A 67 0.17 -3.33 2.13
C ILE A 67 0.99 -3.78 0.92
N ASP A 68 1.06 -2.99 -0.15
CA ASP A 68 1.78 -3.37 -1.36
C ASP A 68 3.30 -3.31 -1.15
N VAL A 69 3.81 -2.31 -0.42
CA VAL A 69 5.20 -2.26 0.04
C VAL A 69 5.53 -3.52 0.84
N GLN A 70 4.70 -3.85 1.85
CA GLN A 70 4.88 -5.04 2.68
C GLN A 70 4.92 -6.33 1.84
N ARG A 71 4.01 -6.48 0.87
CA ARG A 71 3.95 -7.67 -0.01
C ARG A 71 5.16 -7.80 -0.92
N SER A 72 5.65 -6.70 -1.49
CA SER A 72 6.83 -6.71 -2.36
C SER A 72 8.01 -7.33 -1.63
N LEU A 73 8.17 -6.98 -0.36
CA LEU A 73 9.30 -7.42 0.46
C LEU A 73 9.21 -8.88 0.88
N LEU A 74 8.00 -9.36 1.19
CA LEU A 74 7.76 -10.78 1.43
C LEU A 74 8.01 -11.64 0.18
N SER A 75 7.78 -11.09 -1.01
CA SER A 75 7.93 -11.80 -2.29
C SER A 75 9.39 -11.90 -2.73
N ASP A 76 10.22 -10.92 -2.38
CA ASP A 76 11.65 -10.89 -2.72
C ASP A 76 12.51 -11.87 -1.90
N GLY A 77 11.91 -12.65 -0.98
CA GLY A 77 12.59 -13.73 -0.24
C GLY A 77 13.70 -13.27 0.72
N ARG A 78 13.90 -11.96 0.86
CA ARG A 78 14.82 -11.37 1.83
C ARG A 78 14.06 -11.20 3.13
N ILE A 79 14.08 -12.21 3.99
CA ILE A 79 13.87 -11.98 5.43
C ILE A 79 15.01 -11.06 5.84
N LEU A 80 14.72 -9.76 5.89
CA LEU A 80 15.68 -8.69 6.14
C LEU A 80 16.05 -8.69 7.63
N GLU A 81 16.84 -9.68 8.05
CA GLU A 81 17.68 -9.52 9.22
C GLU A 81 18.93 -8.72 8.79
N LYS A 82 18.84 -7.39 8.92
CA LYS A 82 19.96 -6.52 9.34
C LYS A 82 19.51 -5.07 9.42
N ASN A 83 19.45 -4.59 10.66
CA ASN A 83 19.45 -3.18 11.09
C ASN A 83 18.51 -2.24 10.34
N ASP A 84 17.28 -2.19 10.82
CA ASP A 84 16.44 -0.98 10.91
C ASP A 84 16.05 -0.20 9.65
N GLN A 85 16.38 -0.63 8.42
CA GLN A 85 16.19 0.23 7.24
C GLN A 85 15.43 -0.43 6.08
N THR A 86 14.28 -1.00 6.39
CA THR A 86 13.43 -1.81 5.48
C THR A 86 11.93 -1.53 5.73
N PRO A 87 10.97 -2.17 5.02
CA PRO A 87 9.63 -1.72 4.55
C PRO A 87 9.03 -0.41 5.06
N VAL A 88 9.07 -0.28 6.38
CA VAL A 88 8.45 0.76 7.19
C VAL A 88 8.92 2.11 6.66
N THR A 89 10.23 2.30 6.46
CA THR A 89 10.79 3.54 5.91
C THR A 89 10.19 3.91 4.54
N VAL A 90 10.14 2.98 3.58
CA VAL A 90 9.57 3.26 2.25
C VAL A 90 8.07 3.52 2.34
N ALA A 91 7.35 2.83 3.23
CA ALA A 91 5.94 3.07 3.46
C ALA A 91 5.69 4.43 4.11
N ASP A 92 6.50 4.86 5.08
CA ASP A 92 6.38 6.15 5.77
C ASP A 92 6.56 7.31 4.79
N PHE A 93 7.67 7.30 4.05
CA PHE A 93 7.93 8.29 3.00
C PHE A 93 6.87 8.24 1.90
N GLY A 94 6.45 7.04 1.47
CA GLY A 94 5.42 6.86 0.46
C GLY A 94 4.06 7.42 0.89
N VAL A 95 3.65 7.17 2.13
CA VAL A 95 2.41 7.73 2.69
C VAL A 95 2.50 9.25 2.77
N GLN A 96 3.59 9.81 3.28
CA GLN A 96 3.76 11.26 3.35
C GLN A 96 3.74 11.90 1.95
N ALA A 97 4.47 11.35 0.99
CA ALA A 97 4.49 11.82 -0.39
C ALA A 97 3.10 11.75 -1.03
N LEU A 98 2.40 10.62 -0.93
CA LEU A 98 1.04 10.45 -1.46
C LEU A 98 0.07 11.46 -0.84
N VAL A 99 0.07 11.57 0.49
CA VAL A 99 -0.78 12.52 1.22
C VAL A 99 -0.47 13.94 0.79
N SER A 100 0.80 14.25 0.62
CA SER A 100 1.23 15.59 0.28
C SER A 100 0.85 15.98 -1.16
N LEU A 101 1.04 15.10 -2.13
CA LEU A 101 0.65 15.32 -3.52
C LEU A 101 -0.86 15.53 -3.67
N GLU A 102 -1.67 14.69 -3.02
CA GLU A 102 -3.12 14.73 -3.13
C GLU A 102 -3.70 15.97 -2.44
N LEU A 103 -3.34 16.21 -1.19
CA LEU A 103 -3.86 17.36 -0.44
C LEU A 103 -3.28 18.68 -0.94
N GLY A 104 -2.05 18.69 -1.46
CA GLY A 104 -1.45 19.86 -2.09
C GLY A 104 -2.23 20.33 -3.32
N LYS A 105 -2.80 19.40 -4.08
CA LYS A 105 -3.66 19.71 -5.23
C LYS A 105 -5.09 20.05 -4.84
N LEU A 106 -5.70 19.27 -3.95
CA LEU A 106 -7.09 19.46 -3.55
C LEU A 106 -7.30 20.68 -2.65
N PHE A 107 -6.35 20.94 -1.74
CA PHE A 107 -6.44 21.98 -0.72
C PHE A 107 -5.11 22.77 -0.59
N PRO A 108 -4.67 23.48 -1.65
CA PRO A 108 -3.36 24.14 -1.67
C PRO A 108 -3.17 25.20 -0.57
N SER A 109 -4.26 25.75 -0.03
CA SER A 109 -4.23 26.73 1.06
C SER A 109 -4.09 26.10 2.46
N ILE A 110 -4.25 24.79 2.60
CA ILE A 110 -4.15 24.09 3.88
C ILE A 110 -2.75 23.46 3.98
N PRO A 111 -1.86 23.98 4.84
CA PRO A 111 -0.53 23.41 5.03
C PRO A 111 -0.60 21.98 5.62
N LEU A 112 0.38 21.17 5.25
CA LEU A 112 0.62 19.84 5.82
C LEU A 112 1.74 19.94 6.86
N VAL A 113 1.54 19.30 8.00
CA VAL A 113 2.57 19.07 9.02
C VAL A 113 2.85 17.57 9.05
N ALA A 114 4.09 17.20 8.78
CA ALA A 114 4.53 15.82 8.76
C ALA A 114 6.01 15.72 9.18
N GLU A 115 6.47 14.51 9.49
CA GLU A 115 7.75 14.28 10.17
C GLU A 115 8.92 14.06 9.20
N GLU A 116 8.66 13.49 8.03
CA GLU A 116 9.72 12.94 7.20
C GLU A 116 10.40 14.04 6.37
N ASP A 117 11.73 14.00 6.26
CA ASP A 117 12.55 14.90 5.44
C ASP A 117 13.13 14.18 4.21
N SER A 118 13.19 14.87 3.07
CA SER A 118 13.73 14.26 1.85
C SER A 118 15.25 14.02 1.90
N GLY A 119 15.96 14.64 2.85
CA GLY A 119 17.40 14.48 3.05
C GLY A 119 17.75 13.07 3.49
N PHE A 120 17.02 12.51 4.46
CA PHE A 120 17.19 11.13 4.90
C PHE A 120 16.89 10.15 3.75
N LEU A 121 15.80 10.37 3.01
CA LEU A 121 15.41 9.51 1.88
C LEU A 121 16.50 9.45 0.80
N GLN A 122 17.11 10.59 0.48
CA GLN A 122 18.22 10.69 -0.46
C GLN A 122 19.47 9.98 0.08
N SER A 123 19.80 10.15 1.36
CA SER A 123 20.97 9.52 1.98
C SER A 123 20.94 7.98 1.93
N GLN A 124 19.73 7.39 1.90
CA GLN A 124 19.52 5.95 1.82
C GLN A 124 19.31 5.42 0.39
N ASN A 125 19.34 6.29 -0.64
CA ASN A 125 19.05 5.93 -2.03
C ASN A 125 17.69 5.22 -2.22
N LEU A 126 16.66 5.65 -1.48
CA LEU A 126 15.33 5.02 -1.49
C LEU A 126 14.32 5.75 -2.40
N VAL A 127 14.73 6.83 -3.07
CA VAL A 127 13.84 7.69 -3.86
C VAL A 127 13.08 6.92 -4.94
N ASP A 128 13.77 6.06 -5.71
CA ASP A 128 13.16 5.24 -6.75
C ASP A 128 12.03 4.34 -6.20
N LEU A 129 12.26 3.76 -5.01
CA LEU A 129 11.28 2.87 -4.37
C LEU A 129 10.04 3.64 -3.94
N VAL A 130 10.21 4.86 -3.41
CA VAL A 130 9.11 5.73 -3.01
C VAL A 130 8.32 6.21 -4.23
N VAL A 131 9.00 6.67 -5.29
CA VAL A 131 8.37 7.08 -6.56
C VAL A 131 7.52 5.94 -7.12
N SER A 132 8.07 4.73 -7.15
CA SER A 132 7.35 3.53 -7.60
C SER A 132 6.12 3.25 -6.72
N ALA A 133 6.28 3.30 -5.39
CA ALA A 133 5.19 3.02 -4.45
C ALA A 133 4.02 4.02 -4.56
N VAL A 134 4.28 5.29 -4.86
CA VAL A 134 3.23 6.33 -4.94
C VAL A 134 2.55 6.41 -6.30
N SER A 135 3.25 6.08 -7.39
CA SER A 135 2.77 6.31 -8.76
C SER A 135 1.40 5.65 -9.03
N ASP A 136 1.22 4.42 -8.55
CA ASP A 136 -0.03 3.66 -8.74
C ASP A 136 -1.15 4.02 -7.75
N LYS A 137 -0.88 4.92 -6.79
CA LYS A 137 -1.78 5.25 -5.68
C LYS A 137 -2.35 6.65 -5.79
N THR A 138 -1.83 7.48 -6.68
CA THR A 138 -2.39 8.80 -6.92
C THR A 138 -3.71 8.70 -7.69
N SER A 139 -4.60 9.66 -7.47
CA SER A 139 -5.87 9.78 -8.20
C SER A 139 -5.66 10.40 -9.59
N PHE A 140 -4.46 10.93 -9.84
CA PHE A 140 -4.06 11.62 -11.06
C PHE A 140 -3.36 10.63 -12.01
N HIS A 141 -4.15 9.77 -12.66
CA HIS A 141 -3.69 8.64 -13.48
C HIS A 141 -2.79 8.97 -14.70
N GLU A 142 -2.60 10.25 -15.06
CA GLU A 142 -1.79 10.67 -16.22
C GLU A 142 -0.48 11.37 -15.84
N GLU A 143 -0.19 11.55 -14.55
CA GLU A 143 1.04 12.20 -14.10
C GLU A 143 2.07 11.16 -13.64
N SER A 144 3.17 11.06 -14.40
CA SER A 144 4.38 10.43 -13.90
C SER A 144 5.09 11.43 -12.98
N PHE A 145 5.27 11.07 -11.71
CA PHE A 145 6.04 11.89 -10.78
C PHE A 145 7.54 11.69 -11.00
N SER A 146 8.27 12.78 -11.15
CA SER A 146 9.72 12.77 -11.12
C SER A 146 10.22 12.62 -9.68
N HIS A 147 11.52 12.37 -9.52
CA HIS A 147 12.15 12.36 -8.19
C HIS A 147 11.97 13.70 -7.49
N ALA A 148 12.13 14.80 -8.23
CA ALA A 148 11.99 16.14 -7.67
C ALA A 148 10.58 16.38 -7.11
N ASP A 149 9.54 15.93 -7.82
CA ASP A 149 8.15 16.10 -7.37
C ASP A 149 7.89 15.35 -6.06
N VAL A 150 8.45 14.14 -5.92
CA VAL A 150 8.30 13.34 -4.70
C VAL A 150 9.08 13.95 -3.53
N LEU A 151 10.30 14.43 -3.76
CA LEU A 151 11.10 15.07 -2.71
C LEU A 151 10.46 16.39 -2.25
N GLU A 152 10.00 17.23 -3.18
CA GLU A 152 9.27 18.45 -2.86
C GLU A 152 7.98 18.14 -2.09
N ALA A 153 7.26 17.09 -2.48
CA ALA A 153 6.06 16.67 -1.77
C ALA A 153 6.37 16.26 -0.32
N ILE A 154 7.47 15.55 -0.07
CA ILE A 154 7.91 15.19 1.29
C ILE A 154 8.23 16.46 2.09
N ASP A 155 9.07 17.35 1.54
CA ASP A 155 9.56 18.55 2.23
C ASP A 155 8.45 19.59 2.50
N ARG A 156 7.33 19.53 1.75
CA ARG A 156 6.14 20.36 2.04
C ARG A 156 5.60 20.13 3.46
N GLY A 157 5.89 18.98 4.08
CA GLY A 157 5.52 18.63 5.45
C GLY A 157 6.31 19.38 6.54
N GLU A 158 7.47 19.97 6.21
CA GLU A 158 8.36 20.64 7.17
C GLU A 158 7.88 22.02 7.64
N ARG A 159 6.70 22.48 7.21
CA ARG A 159 6.20 23.80 7.61
C ARG A 159 5.88 23.87 9.11
N THR A 160 6.72 24.59 9.83
CA THR A 160 6.65 24.80 11.29
C THR A 160 6.16 26.19 11.69
N GLU A 161 5.81 27.05 10.74
CA GLU A 161 5.34 28.41 10.99
C GLU A 161 3.86 28.46 11.36
N PHE A 162 3.57 28.24 12.64
CA PHE A 162 2.22 28.39 13.19
C PHE A 162 1.96 29.87 13.52
N GLY A 163 1.11 30.52 12.72
CA GLY A 163 0.66 31.88 12.99
C GLY A 163 -0.14 32.01 14.30
N THR A 164 -0.26 33.23 14.83
CA THR A 164 -0.98 33.51 16.09
C THR A 164 -2.51 33.48 15.99
N LYS A 165 -3.06 33.20 14.80
CA LYS A 165 -4.50 33.11 14.53
C LYS A 165 -4.93 31.65 14.40
N PRO A 166 -6.21 31.31 14.68
CA PRO A 166 -6.74 29.99 14.38
C PRO A 166 -6.49 29.66 12.90
N ALA A 167 -5.84 28.52 12.65
CA ALA A 167 -5.52 28.06 11.31
C ALA A 167 -5.82 26.55 11.20
N THR A 168 -6.12 26.12 9.97
CA THR A 168 -6.40 24.73 9.64
C THR A 168 -5.12 24.10 9.10
N TYR A 169 -4.77 22.91 9.60
CA TYR A 169 -3.61 22.15 9.17
C TYR A 169 -4.01 20.71 8.92
N TRP A 170 -3.42 20.09 7.90
CA TRP A 170 -3.38 18.65 7.78
C TRP A 170 -2.23 18.10 8.63
N VAL A 171 -2.45 16.97 9.29
CA VAL A 171 -1.43 16.31 10.09
C VAL A 171 -1.36 14.86 9.66
N LYS A 172 -0.19 14.39 9.24
CA LYS A 172 0.11 12.95 9.19
C LYS A 172 0.54 12.54 10.59
N PRO A 173 -0.18 11.65 11.30
CA PRO A 173 0.24 11.22 12.62
C PRO A 173 1.65 10.65 12.54
N ILE A 174 2.51 11.18 13.41
CA ILE A 174 3.85 10.66 13.69
C ILE A 174 3.66 9.24 14.19
N GLN A 175 3.97 8.26 13.35
CA GLN A 175 4.00 6.86 13.76
C GLN A 175 5.38 6.32 13.45
N SER A 176 6.34 6.70 14.29
CA SER A 176 7.61 5.99 14.40
C SER A 176 7.35 4.71 15.21
N THR A 177 7.27 3.57 14.53
CA THR A 177 7.66 2.18 14.96
C THR A 177 7.01 1.12 14.09
#